data_AF-A0A3B6VMQ6-F1
#
_entry.id   AF-A0A3B6VMQ6-F1
#
_cell.length_a   1.000
_cell.length_b   1.000
_cell.length_c   1.000
_cell.angle_alpha   90.00
_cell.angle_beta   90.00
_cell.angle_gamma   90.00
#
_symmetry.space_group_name_H-M   'P 1'
#
loop_
_entity.id
_entity.type
_entity.pdbx_description
1 polymer ?
#
loop_
_entity_poly.entity_id
_entity_poly.type
_entity_poly.pdbx_seq_one_letter_code
_entity_poly.pdbx_strand_id
1 'polypeptide(L)'
;MKINTKESKDKKDDIIFYFEDDYSKIIFTPPFRRLQDKAQVFPLEVNDFVRTRLTHSLEVSSIAKLIGLRVKDFIKSQDNNELSYESIPTILASAGLMHDLGNTPFGHAGERAIQNTF
;
A
#
# COMPACT_ATOMS: atom_id res chain seq x y z
N MET A 1 2.45 36.76 -20.07
CA MET A 1 2.61 35.33 -20.41
C MET A 1 1.53 34.56 -19.65
N LYS A 2 0.42 34.18 -20.30
CA LYS A 2 -0.65 33.42 -19.63
C LYS A 2 -0.16 32.00 -19.46
N ILE A 3 0.08 31.58 -18.22
CA ILE A 3 0.42 30.19 -17.90
C ILE A 3 -0.82 29.34 -18.22
N ASN A 4 -0.65 28.31 -19.04
CA ASN A 4 -1.73 27.45 -19.53
C ASN A 4 -2.21 26.50 -18.41
N THR A 5 -3.09 27.00 -17.55
CA THR A 5 -3.62 26.30 -16.35
C THR A 5 -4.44 25.04 -16.64
N LYS A 6 -4.86 24.83 -17.90
CA LYS A 6 -5.61 23.63 -18.29
C LYS A 6 -4.70 22.41 -18.45
N GLU A 7 -3.53 22.62 -19.04
CA GLU A 7 -2.53 21.59 -19.29
C GLU A 7 -1.81 21.12 -18.01
N SER A 8 -1.66 21.99 -17.01
CA SER A 8 -1.16 21.60 -15.68
C SER A 8 -2.17 20.77 -14.89
N LYS A 9 -3.47 21.08 -15.05
CA LYS A 9 -4.55 20.32 -14.40
C LYS A 9 -4.69 18.91 -14.98
N ASP A 10 -4.67 18.78 -16.30
CA ASP A 10 -4.79 17.47 -16.97
C ASP A 10 -3.63 16.54 -16.55
N LYS A 11 -2.39 17.04 -16.50
CA LYS A 11 -1.23 16.28 -16.01
C LYS A 11 -1.35 15.84 -14.55
N LYS A 12 -1.99 16.64 -13.71
CA LYS A 12 -2.18 16.31 -12.28
C LYS A 12 -3.22 15.20 -12.12
N ASP A 13 -4.31 15.28 -12.86
CA ASP A 13 -5.36 14.26 -12.87
C ASP A 13 -4.80 12.91 -13.40
N ASP A 14 -3.93 12.94 -14.41
CA ASP A 14 -3.21 11.76 -14.90
C ASP A 14 -2.33 11.11 -13.81
N ILE A 15 -1.57 11.91 -13.07
CA ILE A 15 -0.70 11.40 -11.99
C ILE A 15 -1.54 10.72 -10.90
N ILE A 16 -2.64 11.35 -10.47
CA ILE A 16 -3.54 10.77 -9.47
C ILE A 16 -4.10 9.43 -9.98
N PHE A 17 -4.53 9.40 -11.24
CA PHE A 17 -5.03 8.19 -11.88
C PHE A 17 -3.99 7.07 -11.87
N TYR A 18 -2.73 7.35 -12.24
CA TYR A 18 -1.68 6.31 -12.25
C TYR A 18 -1.43 5.69 -10.87
N PHE A 19 -1.46 6.48 -9.79
CA PHE A 19 -1.30 5.93 -8.44
C PHE A 19 -2.50 5.09 -7.99
N GLU A 20 -3.73 5.47 -8.35
CA GLU A 20 -4.94 4.67 -8.07
C GLU A 20 -4.98 3.39 -8.91
N ASP A 21 -4.49 3.45 -10.15
CA ASP A 21 -4.33 2.29 -11.03
C ASP A 21 -3.29 1.30 -10.49
N ASP A 22 -2.13 1.79 -10.02
CA ASP A 22 -1.12 0.95 -9.36
C ASP A 22 -1.65 0.32 -8.07
N TYR A 23 -2.36 1.09 -7.23
CA TYR A 23 -3.04 0.55 -6.05
C TYR A 23 -3.99 -0.60 -6.41
N SER A 24 -4.78 -0.41 -7.47
CA SER A 24 -5.72 -1.42 -7.97
C SER A 24 -5.00 -2.67 -8.48
N LYS A 25 -3.92 -2.50 -9.25
CA LYS A 25 -3.10 -3.61 -9.75
C LYS A 25 -2.55 -4.46 -8.62
N ILE A 26 -2.04 -3.84 -7.54
CA ILE A 26 -1.49 -4.55 -6.37
C ILE A 26 -2.51 -5.56 -5.83
N ILE A 27 -3.76 -5.11 -5.61
CA ILE A 27 -4.86 -5.93 -5.08
C ILE A 27 -5.13 -7.16 -5.97
N PHE A 28 -5.04 -7.00 -7.29
CA PHE A 28 -5.32 -8.07 -8.24
C PHE A 28 -4.12 -8.95 -8.57
N THR A 29 -2.95 -8.73 -7.96
CA THR A 29 -1.78 -9.57 -8.25
C THR A 29 -1.85 -10.92 -7.53
N PRO A 30 -1.38 -12.02 -8.16
CA PRO A 30 -1.27 -13.32 -7.50
C PRO A 30 -0.41 -13.30 -6.22
N PRO A 31 0.74 -12.60 -6.14
CA PRO A 31 1.50 -12.45 -4.90
C PRO A 31 0.71 -11.88 -3.72
N PHE A 32 -0.12 -10.88 -3.96
CA PHE A 32 -0.96 -10.29 -2.91
C PHE A 32 -2.05 -11.27 -2.45
N ARG A 33 -2.71 -11.96 -3.39
CA ARG A 33 -3.70 -13.01 -3.05
C ARG A 33 -3.11 -14.15 -2.21
N ARG A 34 -1.86 -14.54 -2.44
CA ARG A 34 -1.17 -15.57 -1.63
C ARG A 34 -0.99 -15.19 -0.16
N LEU A 35 -1.17 -13.92 0.22
CA LEU A 35 -1.15 -13.53 1.63
C LEU A 35 -2.34 -14.09 2.42
N GLN A 36 -3.41 -14.51 1.74
CA GLN A 36 -4.57 -15.16 2.38
C GLN A 36 -4.16 -16.47 3.06
N ASP A 37 -3.28 -17.25 2.45
CA ASP A 37 -2.85 -18.54 2.98
C ASP A 37 -1.58 -18.45 3.85
N LYS A 38 -1.20 -17.24 4.26
CA LYS A 38 -0.07 -17.00 5.16
C LYS A 38 -0.57 -16.63 6.55
N ALA A 39 -0.31 -17.51 7.51
CA ALA A 39 -0.52 -17.28 8.93
C ALA A 39 0.20 -16.01 9.42
N GLN A 40 -0.50 -15.22 10.24
CA GLN A 40 0.10 -14.17 11.04
C GLN A 40 0.17 -14.65 12.49
N VAL A 41 1.37 -15.01 12.95
CA VAL A 41 1.70 -15.35 14.35
C VAL A 41 1.07 -16.65 14.88
N PHE A 42 -0.21 -16.92 14.63
CA PHE A 42 -0.91 -18.15 15.04
C PHE A 42 -1.04 -19.15 13.88
N PRO A 43 -1.07 -20.47 14.14
CA PRO A 43 -1.42 -21.46 13.12
C PRO A 43 -2.75 -21.11 12.46
N LEU A 44 -2.93 -21.49 11.20
CA LEU A 44 -4.24 -21.43 10.53
C LEU A 44 -5.16 -22.44 11.22
N GLU A 45 -5.79 -22.05 12.32
CA GLU A 45 -6.92 -22.79 12.87
C GLU A 45 -8.10 -22.69 11.90
N VAL A 46 -9.02 -23.67 11.92
CA VAL A 46 -10.28 -23.67 11.14
C VAL A 46 -11.27 -22.68 11.78
N ASN A 47 -10.80 -21.47 12.05
CA ASN A 47 -11.54 -20.40 12.68
C ASN A 47 -11.34 -19.15 11.82
N ASP A 48 -12.40 -18.77 11.11
CA ASP A 48 -12.41 -17.67 10.12
C ASP A 48 -12.03 -16.29 10.72
N PHE A 49 -11.89 -16.20 12.04
CA PHE A 49 -11.47 -14.99 12.77
C PHE A 49 -9.94 -14.87 12.97
N VAL A 50 -9.14 -15.88 12.60
CA VAL A 50 -7.68 -15.78 12.68
C VAL A 50 -7.17 -14.89 11.54
N ARG A 51 -6.42 -13.84 11.89
CA ARG A 51 -5.87 -12.92 10.90
C ARG A 51 -4.84 -13.63 10.02
N THR A 52 -5.01 -13.42 8.72
CA THR A 52 -4.03 -13.76 7.70
C THR A 52 -3.18 -12.53 7.41
N ARG A 53 -2.00 -12.72 6.79
CA ARG A 53 -1.20 -11.58 6.33
C ARG A 53 -1.96 -10.69 5.34
N LEU A 54 -2.94 -11.24 4.62
CA LEU A 54 -3.81 -10.46 3.74
C LEU A 54 -4.70 -9.51 4.54
N THR A 55 -5.44 -10.02 5.52
CA THR A 55 -6.34 -9.18 6.33
C THR A 55 -5.58 -8.10 7.09
N HIS A 56 -4.38 -8.43 7.58
CA HIS A 56 -3.49 -7.46 8.20
C HIS A 56 -3.04 -6.36 7.22
N SER A 57 -2.60 -6.73 6.02
CA SER A 57 -2.16 -5.77 5.01
C SER A 57 -3.30 -4.84 4.57
N LEU A 58 -4.55 -5.33 4.56
CA LEU A 58 -5.73 -4.50 4.30
C LEU A 58 -6.01 -3.49 5.42
N GLU A 59 -5.87 -3.89 6.69
CA GLU A 59 -5.99 -3.00 7.84
C GLU A 59 -4.88 -1.94 7.85
N VAL A 60 -3.64 -2.35 7.63
CA VAL A 60 -2.48 -1.46 7.55
C VAL A 60 -2.65 -0.46 6.39
N SER A 61 -3.06 -0.93 5.21
CA SER A 61 -3.37 -0.06 4.07
C SER A 61 -4.45 0.99 4.41
N SER A 62 -5.51 0.58 5.10
CA SER A 62 -6.61 1.48 5.50
C SER A 62 -6.12 2.56 6.47
N ILE A 63 -5.32 2.18 7.46
CA ILE A 63 -4.72 3.11 8.42
C ILE A 63 -3.71 4.05 7.71
N ALA A 64 -2.88 3.51 6.82
CA ALA A 64 -1.90 4.27 6.06
C ALA A 64 -2.57 5.32 5.16
N LYS A 65 -3.69 4.97 4.51
CA LYS A 65 -4.50 5.92 3.73
C LYS A 65 -5.03 7.06 4.60
N LEU A 66 -5.55 6.74 5.79
CA LEU A 66 -6.05 7.75 6.74
C LEU A 66 -4.94 8.71 7.20
N ILE A 67 -3.75 8.19 7.49
CA ILE A 67 -2.57 9.00 7.83
C ILE A 67 -2.20 9.90 6.63
N GLY A 68 -2.20 9.36 5.42
CA GLY A 68 -1.89 10.12 4.20
C GLY A 68 -2.85 11.26 3.93
N LEU A 69 -4.15 11.11 4.24
CA LEU A 69 -5.12 12.20 4.16
C LEU A 69 -4.73 13.36 5.10
N ARG A 70 -4.31 13.06 6.33
CA ARG A 70 -3.85 14.08 7.29
C ARG A 70 -2.56 14.77 6.83
N VAL A 71 -1.60 14.00 6.31
CA VAL A 71 -0.34 14.53 5.77
C VAL A 71 -0.61 15.44 4.58
N LYS A 72 -1.52 15.03 3.68
CA LYS A 72 -1.95 15.84 2.55
C LYS A 72 -2.49 17.19 2.99
N ASP A 73 -3.44 17.20 3.93
CA ASP A 73 -4.06 18.43 4.42
C ASP A 73 -3.05 19.34 5.12
N PHE A 74 -2.11 18.74 5.88
CA PHE A 74 -1.02 19.46 6.52
C PHE A 74 -0.12 20.14 5.48
N ILE A 75 0.34 19.42 4.45
CA ILE A 75 1.20 19.98 3.39
C ILE A 75 0.49 21.11 2.65
N LYS A 76 -0.78 20.89 2.29
CA LYS A 76 -1.62 21.90 1.63
C LYS A 76 -1.78 23.18 2.47
N SER A 77 -1.68 23.10 3.79
CA SER A 77 -1.72 24.27 4.67
C SER A 77 -0.41 25.08 4.71
N GLN A 78 0.72 24.46 4.35
CA GLN A 78 2.07 25.04 4.47
C GLN A 78 2.63 25.54 3.13
N ASP A 79 2.24 24.94 2.02
CA ASP A 79 2.70 25.29 0.68
C ASP A 79 1.55 25.17 -0.34
N ASN A 80 1.47 26.15 -1.25
CA ASN A 80 0.52 26.16 -2.37
C ASN A 80 1.15 25.60 -3.67
N ASN A 81 2.40 25.12 -3.64
CA ASN A 81 3.03 24.51 -4.79
C ASN A 81 2.25 23.28 -5.29
N GLU A 82 2.14 23.16 -6.62
CA GLU A 82 1.41 22.11 -7.36
C GLU A 82 2.00 20.69 -7.27
N LEU A 83 2.92 20.41 -6.33
CA LEU A 83 3.36 19.03 -6.09
C LEU A 83 2.12 18.17 -5.79
N SER A 84 2.00 17.01 -6.43
CA SER A 84 0.81 16.15 -6.36
C SER A 84 0.66 15.46 -4.99
N TYR A 85 0.50 16.25 -3.93
CA TYR A 85 0.21 15.77 -2.59
C TYR A 85 -1.14 15.02 -2.53
N GLU A 86 -2.02 15.23 -3.52
CA GLU A 86 -3.26 14.49 -3.69
C GLU A 86 -3.03 12.97 -3.82
N SER A 87 -1.86 12.56 -4.32
CA SER A 87 -1.51 11.14 -4.48
C SER A 87 -0.94 10.50 -3.21
N ILE A 88 -0.56 11.28 -2.19
CA ILE A 88 0.06 10.78 -0.94
C ILE A 88 -0.78 9.70 -0.25
N PRO A 89 -2.11 9.88 -0.05
CA PRO A 89 -2.93 8.85 0.59
C PRO A 89 -2.85 7.50 -0.12
N THR A 90 -2.86 7.51 -1.45
CA THR A 90 -2.85 6.32 -2.29
C THR A 90 -1.48 5.65 -2.31
N ILE A 91 -0.40 6.44 -2.34
CA ILE A 91 0.97 5.94 -2.20
C ILE A 91 1.15 5.20 -0.86
N LEU A 92 0.70 5.80 0.25
CA LEU A 92 0.80 5.17 1.57
C LEU A 92 -0.07 3.91 1.68
N ALA A 93 -1.28 3.93 1.09
CA ALA A 93 -2.13 2.75 1.02
C ALA A 93 -1.46 1.61 0.25
N SER A 94 -0.87 1.90 -0.92
CA SER A 94 -0.12 0.93 -1.73
C SER A 94 1.06 0.33 -0.96
N ALA A 95 1.82 1.16 -0.24
CA ALA A 95 2.91 0.68 0.61
C ALA A 95 2.39 -0.25 1.73
N GLY A 96 1.25 0.10 2.34
CA GLY A 96 0.59 -0.74 3.35
C GLY A 96 0.15 -2.10 2.81
N LEU A 97 -0.35 -2.17 1.58
CA LEU A 97 -0.68 -3.45 0.92
C LEU A 97 0.57 -4.31 0.66
N MET A 98 1.66 -3.68 0.24
CA MET A 98 2.83 -4.40 -0.25
C MET A 98 3.86 -4.76 0.83
N HIS A 99 3.76 -4.19 2.04
CA HIS A 99 4.79 -4.33 3.07
C HIS A 99 5.13 -5.80 3.39
N ASP A 100 4.13 -6.70 3.30
CA ASP A 100 4.24 -8.11 3.65
C ASP A 100 4.37 -9.06 2.43
N LEU A 101 4.45 -8.52 1.21
CA LEU A 101 4.44 -9.29 -0.05
C LEU A 101 5.65 -10.25 -0.17
N GLY A 102 6.78 -9.89 0.43
CA GLY A 102 8.06 -10.60 0.33
C GLY A 102 8.32 -11.67 1.41
N ASN A 103 7.44 -11.79 2.40
CA ASN A 103 7.74 -12.66 3.54
C ASN A 103 7.76 -14.15 3.15
N THR A 104 8.75 -14.87 3.65
CA THR A 104 8.91 -16.32 3.44
C THR A 104 7.74 -17.12 4.05
N PRO A 105 7.49 -18.35 3.56
CA PRO A 105 6.66 -19.31 4.28
C PRO A 105 7.18 -19.50 5.72
N PHE A 106 6.28 -19.59 6.70
CA PHE A 106 6.61 -19.71 8.13
C PHE A 106 7.43 -18.54 8.74
N GLY A 107 7.51 -17.39 8.05
CA GLY A 107 8.16 -16.17 8.57
C GLY A 107 9.61 -16.41 9.00
N HIS A 108 9.97 -15.99 10.22
CA HIS A 108 11.34 -16.10 10.73
C HIS A 108 11.90 -17.53 10.73
N ALA A 109 11.06 -18.57 10.78
CA ALA A 109 11.53 -19.95 10.63
C ALA A 109 11.99 -20.22 9.20
N GLY A 110 11.24 -19.75 8.19
CA GLY A 110 11.62 -19.86 6.79
C GLY A 110 12.85 -19.03 6.44
N GLU A 111 12.96 -17.81 7.00
CA GLU A 111 14.17 -16.98 6.83
C GLU A 111 15.42 -17.67 7.35
N ARG A 112 15.37 -18.21 8.58
CA ARG A 112 16.48 -18.96 9.19
C ARG A 112 16.82 -20.22 8.41
N ALA A 113 15.82 -20.95 7.89
CA ALA A 113 16.06 -22.15 7.10
C ALA A 113 16.85 -21.82 5.82
N ILE A 114 16.50 -20.75 5.12
CA ILE A 114 17.22 -20.31 3.92
C ILE A 114 18.66 -19.88 4.27
N GLN A 115 18.83 -19.06 5.33
CA GLN A 115 20.14 -18.60 5.80
C GLN A 115 21.07 -19.74 6.23
N ASN A 116 20.52 -20.84 6.75
CA ASN A 116 21.32 -21.98 7.20
C ASN A 116 21.63 -22.97 6.06
N THR A 117 21.00 -22.83 4.88
CA THR A 117 21.13 -23.78 3.77
C THR A 117 22.14 -23.33 2.71
N PHE A 118 22.28 -22.02 2.51
CA PHE A 118 23.15 -21.39 1.51
C PHE A 118 24.17 -20.48 2.19
#